data_AF-A0A7V4D695-F1
#
_entry.id   AF-A0A7V4D695-F1
#
_cell.length_a   1.000
_cell.length_b   1.000
_cell.length_c   1.000
_cell.angle_alpha   90.00
_cell.angle_beta   90.00
_cell.angle_gamma   90.00
#
_symmetry.space_group_name_H-M   'P 1'
#
loop_
_entity.id
_entity.type
_entity.pdbx_description
1 polymer ?
#
loop_
_entity_poly.entity_id
_entity_poly.type
_entity_poly.pdbx_seq_one_letter_code
_entity_poly.pdbx_strand_id
1 'polypeptide(L)' 'MENQKVNVPIVTLEASKTFYDAIASHHKTIKIYDRLSHEIMNEPQKDTVIDDIIN' A
#
# COMPACT_ATOMS: atom_id res chain seq x y z
N MET A 1 18.97 1.80 12.34
CA MET A 1 17.59 2.35 12.37
C MET A 1 16.70 1.21 11.96
N GLU A 2 15.98 0.63 12.91
CA GLU A 2 15.22 -0.60 12.71
C GLU A 2 14.04 -0.31 11.77
N ASN A 3 13.96 -1.01 10.64
CA ASN A 3 12.85 -0.91 9.70
C ASN A 3 11.59 -1.38 10.43
N GLN A 4 10.83 -0.43 11.01
CA GLN A 4 9.56 -0.71 11.64
C GLN A 4 8.64 -1.30 10.56
N LYS A 5 8.45 -2.61 10.58
CA LYS A 5 7.55 -3.31 9.66
C LYS A 5 6.17 -2.68 9.80
N VAL A 6 5.66 -2.10 8.72
CA VAL A 6 4.27 -1.64 8.62
C VAL A 6 3.40 -2.89 8.82
N ASN A 7 2.88 -3.06 10.03
CA ASN A 7 2.05 -4.21 10.38
C ASN A 7 0.58 -3.82 10.22
N VAL A 8 -0.02 -4.26 9.11
CA VAL A 8 -1.45 -4.15 8.89
C VAL A 8 -2.08 -5.45 9.44
N PRO A 9 -2.91 -5.38 10.49
CA PRO A 9 -3.38 -6.57 11.23
C PRO A 9 -4.41 -7.42 10.46
N ILE A 10 -4.96 -6.91 9.36
CA ILE A 10 -5.99 -7.58 8.56
C ILE A 10 -5.37 -8.30 7.35
N VAL A 11 -4.49 -7.62 6.60
CA VAL A 11 -3.75 -8.18 5.46
C VAL A 11 -2.30 -7.72 5.52
N THR A 12 -1.35 -8.59 5.21
CA THR A 12 0.06 -8.22 5.29
C THR A 12 0.51 -7.40 4.09
N LEU A 13 1.50 -6.54 4.30
CA LEU A 13 2.21 -5.86 3.21
C LEU A 13 2.80 -6.86 2.19
N GLU A 14 3.24 -8.02 2.68
CA GLU A 14 3.84 -9.06 1.85
C GLU A 14 2.86 -9.65 0.83
N ALA A 15 1.57 -9.75 1.18
CA ALA A 15 0.55 -10.21 0.24
C ALA A 15 0.44 -9.29 -0.99
N SER A 16 0.54 -7.97 -0.79
CA SER A 16 0.51 -6.99 -1.89
C SER A 16 1.77 -7.07 -2.76
N LYS A 17 2.94 -7.26 -2.14
CA LYS A 17 4.22 -7.45 -2.88
C LYS A 17 4.20 -8.74 -3.70
N THR A 18 3.75 -9.84 -3.10
CA THR A 18 3.62 -11.13 -3.79
C THR A 18 2.69 -11.02 -5.00
N PHE A 19 1.54 -10.35 -4.84
CA PHE A 19 0.64 -10.10 -5.96
C PHE A 19 1.30 -9.25 -7.05
N TYR A 20 1.93 -8.13 -6.67
CA TYR A 20 2.63 -7.26 -7.61
C TYR A 20 3.69 -8.02 -8.41
N ASP A 21 4.49 -8.88 -7.77
CA ASP A 21 5.54 -9.64 -8.45
C ASP A 21 4.98 -10.73 -9.37
N ALA A 22 3.90 -11.40 -8.96
CA ALA A 22 3.34 -12.55 -9.68
C ALA A 22 2.47 -12.17 -10.90
N ILE A 23 1.92 -10.97 -10.98
CA ILE A 23 1.05 -10.59 -12.10
C ILE A 23 1.83 -10.34 -13.41
N ALA A 24 1.25 -10.77 -14.53
CA ALA A 24 1.86 -10.67 -15.86
C ALA A 24 1.90 -9.25 -16.45
N SER A 25 1.22 -8.27 -15.82
CA SER A 25 1.23 -6.88 -16.29
C SER A 25 2.65 -6.30 -16.29
N HIS A 26 3.08 -5.76 -17.43
CA HIS A 26 4.38 -5.09 -17.55
C HIS A 26 4.35 -3.63 -17.09
N HIS A 27 3.24 -2.93 -17.33
CA HIS A 27 3.02 -1.58 -16.85
C HIS A 27 2.22 -1.64 -15.54
N LYS A 28 2.94 -1.74 -14.42
CA LYS A 28 2.37 -1.84 -13.09
C LYS A 28 3.18 -0.99 -12.11
N THR A 29 2.51 -0.47 -11.10
CA THR A 29 3.12 0.26 -9.99
C THR A 29 2.56 -0.26 -8.67
N ILE A 30 3.34 -0.14 -7.60
CA ILE A 30 2.90 -0.39 -6.23
C ILE A 30 3.37 0.79 -5.38
N LYS A 31 2.43 1.43 -4.66
CA LYS A 31 2.70 2.53 -3.74
C LYS A 31 2.42 2.07 -2.32
N ILE A 32 3.43 2.16 -1.45
CA ILE A 32 3.32 1.78 -0.04
C ILE A 32 3.24 3.06 0.79
N TYR A 33 2.16 3.21 1.55
CA TYR A 33 1.95 4.33 2.46
C TYR A 33 2.35 3.91 3.86
N ASP A 34 3.44 4.47 4.38
CA ASP A 34 3.90 4.17 5.72
C ASP A 34 2.88 4.63 6.77
N ARG A 35 2.68 3.79 7.79
CA ARG A 35 1.85 4.08 8.98
C ARG A 35 0.35 4.24 8.73
N LEU A 36 -0.18 3.84 7.56
CA LEU A 36 -1.62 3.72 7.34
C LEU A 36 -2.12 2.31 7.68
N SER A 37 -3.35 2.20 8.17
CA SER A 37 -4.01 0.92 8.41
C SER A 37 -4.64 0.36 7.14
N HIS A 38 -5.41 -0.73 7.27
CA HIS A 38 -6.02 -1.43 6.15
C HIS A 38 -6.93 -0.55 5.27
N GLU A 39 -7.69 0.35 5.89
CA GLU A 39 -8.66 1.21 5.21
C GLU A 39 -8.03 2.55 4.79
N ILE A 40 -7.05 2.52 3.88
CA ILE A 40 -6.25 3.70 3.46
C ILE A 40 -7.09 4.89 2.95
N MET A 41 -8.30 4.64 2.45
CA MET A 41 -9.23 5.68 1.98
C MET A 41 -10.05 6.32 3.11
N ASN A 42 -9.95 5.80 4.33
CA ASN A 42 -10.62 6.31 5.55
C ASN A 42 -9.62 6.91 6.56
N GLU A 43 -8.33 6.88 6.27
CA GLU A 43 -7.28 7.44 7.12
C GLU A 43 -7.21 8.97 7.02
N PRO A 44 -6.57 9.69 7.98
CA PRO A 44 -6.40 11.14 7.91
C PRO A 44 -5.72 11.64 6.62
N GLN A 45 -4.87 10.80 6.01
CA GLN A 45 -4.15 11.08 4.77
C GLN A 45 -4.92 10.65 3.50
N LYS A 46 -6.21 10.32 3.61
CA LYS A 46 -7.02 9.82 2.47
C LYS A 46 -6.99 10.75 1.26
N ASP A 47 -6.93 12.07 1.44
CA ASP A 47 -6.95 13.01 0.31
C ASP A 47 -5.67 12.84 -0.54
N THR A 48 -4.52 12.57 0.09
CA THR A 48 -3.28 12.23 -0.62
C THR A 48 -3.40 10.89 -1.35
N VAL A 49 -3.96 9.87 -0.70
CA VAL A 49 -4.17 8.55 -1.30
C VAL A 49 -5.10 8.65 -2.53
N ILE A 50 -6.16 9.45 -2.44
CA ILE A 50 -7.11 9.67 -3.53
C ILE A 50 -6.44 10.44 -4.67
N ASP A 51 -5.69 11.50 -4.37
CA ASP A 51 -4.96 12.27 -5.38
C ASP A 51 -3.98 11.39 -6.18
N ASP A 52 -3.30 10.47 -5.52
CA ASP A 52 -2.37 9.51 -6.15
C ASP A 52 -3.07 8.46 -7.03
N ILE A 53 -4.38 8.24 -6.86
CA ILE A 53 -5.16 7.31 -7.68
C ILE A 53 -5.66 7.99 -8.95
N ILE A 54 -6.03 9.27 -8.85
CA ILE A 54 -6.67 10.00 -9.95
C ILE A 54 -5.69 10.80 -10.83
N ASN A 55 -4.45 10.99 -10.37
CA ASN A 55 -3.40 11.75 -11.07
C ASN A 55 -2.15 10.90 -11.32
#